data_AF-A0A242CRK8-F1
#
_entry.id   AF-A0A242CRK8-F1
#
_cell.length_a   1.000
_cell.length_b   1.000
_cell.length_c   1.000
_cell.angle_alpha   90.00
_cell.angle_beta   90.00
_cell.angle_gamma   90.00
#
_symmetry.space_group_name_H-M   'P 1'
#
loop_
_entity.id
_entity.type
_entity.pdbx_description
1 polymer ?
#
loop_
_entity_poly.entity_id
_entity_poly.type
_entity_poly.pdbx_seq_one_letter_code
_entity_poly.pdbx_strand_id
1 'polypeptide(L)'
;MLPVILSSLIIPLLSQNLHLFKIGLLAFGSGLLMLTFTGTQIEGNPYTIMMTSGNYRKMLNEWYLYLTSRNKTSLQRRNAHNYTIVVLSFVIGACLLAFVSLVLKKYSIWIVTFTFLLALFIEIHQAKKTIR
;
A
#
# COMPACT_ATOMS: atom_id res chain seq x y z
N MET A 1 7.19 -1.49 9.95
CA MET A 1 5.74 -1.88 9.98
C MET A 1 5.16 -1.95 11.40
N LEU A 2 5.93 -2.28 12.44
CA LEU A 2 5.43 -2.37 13.82
C LEU A 2 4.65 -1.13 14.33
N PRO A 3 5.08 0.13 14.08
CA PRO A 3 4.34 1.31 14.57
C PRO A 3 2.91 1.40 14.04
N VAL A 4 2.68 1.07 12.75
CA VAL A 4 1.33 1.10 12.16
C VAL A 4 0.46 -0.08 12.61
N ILE A 5 1.07 -1.22 12.93
CA ILE A 5 0.37 -2.39 13.47
C ILE A 5 -0.15 -2.07 14.87
N LEU A 6 0.71 -1.55 15.73
CA LEU A 6 0.33 -1.17 17.09
C LEU A 6 -0.74 -0.07 17.09
N SER A 7 -0.58 0.95 16.23
CA SER A 7 -1.56 2.03 16.13
C SER A 7 -2.93 1.52 15.67
N SER A 8 -2.98 0.74 14.57
CA SER A 8 -4.22 0.18 14.04
C SER A 8 -4.92 -0.80 15.00
N LEU A 9 -4.15 -1.55 15.81
CA LEU A 9 -4.71 -2.47 16.81
C LEU A 9 -5.43 -1.73 17.95
N ILE A 10 -4.86 -0.62 18.41
CA ILE A 10 -5.28 0.13 19.60
C ILE A 10 -6.46 1.08 19.31
N ILE A 11 -6.52 1.65 18.10
CA ILE A 11 -7.54 2.64 17.69
C ILE A 11 -9.00 2.28 17.99
N PRO A 12 -9.50 1.06 17.72
CA PRO A 12 -10.90 0.73 17.98
C PRO A 12 -11.24 0.65 19.47
N LEU A 13 -10.23 0.55 20.34
CA LEU A 13 -10.36 0.53 21.80
C LEU A 13 -10.40 1.94 22.41
N LEU A 14 -9.89 2.96 21.70
CA LEU A 14 -9.92 4.33 22.19
C LEU A 14 -11.33 4.94 22.13
N SER A 15 -11.62 5.81 23.09
CA SER A 15 -12.84 6.62 23.13
C SER A 15 -13.07 7.37 21.81
N GLN A 16 -14.35 7.54 21.43
CA GLN A 16 -14.74 8.20 20.18
C GLN A 16 -14.37 9.69 20.15
N ASN A 17 -14.26 10.33 21.32
CA ASN A 17 -13.97 11.76 21.45
C ASN A 17 -12.53 12.13 21.02
N LEU A 18 -11.65 11.14 20.83
CA LEU A 18 -10.23 11.33 20.52
C LEU A 18 -9.93 11.20 19.02
N HIS A 19 -10.77 11.78 18.15
CA HIS A 19 -10.65 11.60 16.70
C HIS A 19 -9.32 12.11 16.13
N LEU A 20 -8.88 13.31 16.52
CA LEU A 20 -7.60 13.89 16.08
C LEU A 20 -6.40 13.04 16.51
N PHE A 21 -6.45 12.51 17.74
CA PHE A 21 -5.39 11.65 18.24
C PHE A 21 -5.30 10.33 17.44
N LYS A 22 -6.45 9.71 17.12
CA LYS A 22 -6.51 8.51 16.27
C LYS A 22 -5.91 8.75 14.88
N ILE A 23 -6.25 9.88 14.25
CA ILE A 23 -5.69 10.27 12.95
C ILE A 23 -4.18 10.47 13.07
N GLY A 24 -3.72 11.22 14.08
CA GLY A 24 -2.29 11.47 14.29
C GLY A 24 -1.48 10.19 14.47
N LEU A 25 -2.01 9.23 15.24
CA LEU A 25 -1.38 7.92 15.47
C LEU A 25 -1.25 7.10 14.17
N LEU A 26 -2.30 7.08 13.33
CA LEU A 26 -2.25 6.43 12.01
C LEU A 26 -1.30 7.15 11.05
N ALA A 27 -1.39 8.48 10.99
CA ALA A 27 -0.57 9.30 10.12
C ALA A 27 0.92 9.08 10.45
N PHE A 28 1.29 9.10 11.73
CA PHE A 28 2.64 8.80 12.17
C PHE A 28 3.11 7.39 11.77
N GLY A 29 2.30 6.36 12.05
CA GLY A 29 2.63 4.98 11.68
C GLY A 29 2.76 4.79 10.17
N SER A 30 1.87 5.43 9.40
CA SER A 30 1.89 5.41 7.94
C SER A 30 3.10 6.15 7.36
N GLY A 31 3.48 7.30 7.93
CA GLY A 31 4.65 8.07 7.53
C GLY A 31 5.95 7.30 7.73
N LEU A 32 6.12 6.64 8.88
CA LEU A 32 7.28 5.77 9.12
C LEU A 32 7.31 4.59 8.14
N LEU A 33 6.15 4.01 7.83
CA LEU A 33 6.06 2.93 6.85
C LEU A 33 6.46 3.43 5.45
N MET A 34 5.98 4.60 5.02
CA MET A 34 6.38 5.23 3.76
C MET A 34 7.89 5.48 3.69
N LEU A 35 8.49 6.02 4.76
CA LEU A 35 9.93 6.24 4.85
C LEU A 35 10.72 4.93 4.73
N THR A 36 10.29 3.87 5.41
CA THR A 36 10.97 2.57 5.42
C THR A 36 11.09 1.97 4.00
N PHE A 37 10.03 2.13 3.20
CA PHE A 37 9.98 1.57 1.84
C PHE A 37 10.21 2.63 0.76
N THR A 38 10.77 3.78 1.12
CA THR A 38 11.16 4.80 0.16
C THR A 38 12.29 4.25 -0.71
N GLY A 39 12.18 4.43 -2.03
CA GLY A 39 13.17 3.90 -2.97
C GLY A 39 12.96 2.43 -3.35
N THR A 40 11.86 1.81 -2.92
CA THR A 40 11.49 0.47 -3.42
C THR A 40 11.25 0.48 -4.92
N GLN A 41 11.73 -0.58 -5.58
CA GLN A 41 11.66 -0.73 -7.03
C GLN A 41 11.07 -2.08 -7.40
N ILE A 42 10.28 -2.09 -8.48
CA ILE A 42 9.83 -3.33 -9.13
C ILE A 42 10.48 -3.33 -10.51
N GLU A 43 11.31 -4.34 -10.76
CA GLU A 43 12.08 -4.50 -12.01
C GLU A 43 12.89 -3.24 -12.38
N GLY A 44 13.50 -2.59 -11.38
CA GLY A 44 14.35 -1.41 -11.57
C GLY A 44 13.59 -0.07 -11.71
N ASN A 45 12.26 -0.09 -11.77
CA ASN A 45 11.45 1.14 -11.78
C ASN A 45 10.99 1.49 -10.36
N PRO A 46 11.01 2.77 -9.94
CA PRO A 46 10.60 3.17 -8.59
C PRO A 46 9.08 3.15 -8.40
N TYR A 47 8.62 2.58 -7.28
CA TYR A 47 7.21 2.54 -6.88
C TYR A 47 7.05 3.16 -5.49
N THR A 48 5.88 3.72 -5.23
CA THR A 48 5.48 4.13 -3.89
C THR A 48 4.55 3.09 -3.30
N ILE A 49 4.87 2.57 -2.13
CA ILE A 49 4.05 1.54 -1.48
C ILE A 49 2.68 2.03 -0.97
N MET A 50 2.54 3.34 -0.74
CA MET A 50 1.25 3.96 -0.42
C MET A 50 0.60 4.47 -1.70
N MET A 51 -0.73 4.52 -1.70
CA MET A 51 -1.47 5.27 -2.73
C MET A 51 -1.17 6.76 -2.59
N THR A 52 -0.09 7.16 -3.23
CA THR A 52 0.12 8.53 -3.63
C THR A 52 -0.16 8.59 -5.12
N SER A 53 -0.59 9.75 -5.59
CA SER A 53 -0.83 10.03 -7.02
C SER A 53 0.36 9.68 -7.93
N GLY A 54 1.55 9.47 -7.37
CA GLY A 54 2.76 9.06 -8.07
C GLY A 54 2.62 7.77 -8.88
N ASN A 55 2.12 6.68 -8.27
CA ASN A 55 1.98 5.41 -9.00
C ASN A 55 0.90 5.48 -10.09
N TYR A 56 -0.22 6.13 -9.78
CA TYR A 56 -1.31 6.32 -10.74
C TYR A 56 -0.88 7.18 -11.94
N ARG A 57 -0.16 8.28 -11.69
CA ARG A 57 0.40 9.13 -12.74
C ARG A 57 1.38 8.35 -13.62
N LYS A 58 2.28 7.56 -13.02
CA LYS A 58 3.22 6.71 -13.77
C LYS A 58 2.49 5.67 -14.62
N MET A 59 1.46 5.02 -14.07
CA MET A 59 0.60 4.10 -14.83
C MET A 59 0.04 4.76 -16.08
N LEU A 60 -0.62 5.93 -15.94
CA LEU A 60 -1.22 6.63 -17.07
C LEU A 60 -0.16 7.09 -18.08
N ASN A 61 0.99 7.56 -17.61
CA ASN A 61 2.08 7.98 -18.48
C ASN A 61 2.64 6.82 -19.32
N GLU A 62 2.88 5.66 -18.70
CA GLU A 62 3.36 4.47 -19.42
C GLU A 62 2.33 3.95 -20.42
N TRP A 63 1.04 3.96 -20.07
CA TRP A 63 -0.03 3.62 -21.02
C TRP A 63 -0.13 4.62 -22.17
N TYR A 64 -0.04 5.92 -21.88
CA TYR A 64 -0.05 6.96 -22.90
C TYR A 64 1.13 6.81 -23.87
N LEU A 65 2.34 6.60 -23.34
CA LEU A 65 3.53 6.35 -24.14
C LEU A 65 3.38 5.08 -24.98
N TYR A 66 2.86 3.98 -24.40
CA TYR A 66 2.65 2.73 -25.11
C TYR A 66 1.64 2.85 -26.26
N LEU A 67 0.57 3.63 -26.08
CA LEU A 67 -0.47 3.84 -27.08
C LEU A 67 -0.05 4.81 -28.19
N THR A 68 0.76 5.83 -27.84
CA THR A 68 1.17 6.89 -28.77
C THR A 68 2.48 6.58 -29.51
N SER A 69 3.35 5.74 -28.95
CA SER A 69 4.64 5.40 -29.56
C SER A 69 4.44 4.52 -30.81
N ARG A 70 5.01 4.95 -31.95
CA ARG A 70 5.06 4.13 -33.18
C ARG A 70 5.88 2.85 -33.00
N ASN A 71 6.95 2.91 -32.19
CA ASN A 71 7.78 1.76 -31.83
C ASN A 71 7.45 1.29 -30.41
N LYS A 72 6.55 0.32 -30.30
CA LYS A 72 6.12 -0.24 -29.02
C LYS A 72 7.24 -1.07 -28.40
N THR A 73 7.87 -0.56 -27.36
CA THR A 73 8.91 -1.33 -26.64
C THR A 73 8.25 -2.31 -25.67
N SER A 74 8.73 -3.55 -25.62
CA SER A 74 8.27 -4.57 -24.66
C SER A 74 8.40 -4.09 -23.20
N LEU A 75 9.43 -3.29 -22.91
CA LEU A 75 9.66 -2.65 -21.62
C LEU A 75 8.53 -1.70 -21.20
N GLN A 76 8.04 -0.85 -22.11
CA GLN A 76 6.94 0.10 -21.83
C GLN A 76 5.63 -0.65 -21.52
N ARG A 77 5.33 -1.70 -22.30
CA ARG A 77 4.16 -2.55 -22.04
C ARG A 77 4.24 -3.22 -20.66
N ARG A 78 5.41 -3.74 -20.29
CA ARG A 78 5.64 -4.39 -19.00
C ARG A 78 5.49 -3.40 -17.84
N ASN A 79 6.12 -2.23 -17.96
CA ASN A 79 6.01 -1.16 -16.95
C ASN A 79 4.56 -0.73 -16.75
N ALA A 80 3.82 -0.47 -17.84
CA ALA A 80 2.40 -0.11 -17.79
C ALA A 80 1.59 -1.18 -17.04
N HIS A 81 1.80 -2.45 -17.36
CA HIS A 81 1.11 -3.56 -16.70
C HIS A 81 1.45 -3.66 -15.21
N ASN A 82 2.72 -3.51 -14.83
CA ASN A 82 3.16 -3.57 -13.43
C ASN A 82 2.55 -2.43 -12.60
N TYR A 83 2.57 -1.19 -13.11
CA TYR A 83 1.88 -0.07 -12.46
C TYR A 83 0.37 -0.29 -12.38
N THR A 84 -0.26 -0.89 -13.40
CA THR A 84 -1.68 -1.23 -13.36
C THR A 84 -2.00 -2.26 -12.28
N ILE A 85 -1.20 -3.32 -12.13
CA ILE A 85 -1.40 -4.30 -11.05
C ILE A 85 -1.36 -3.61 -9.69
N VAL A 86 -0.37 -2.75 -9.45
CA VAL A 86 -0.21 -2.05 -8.16
C VAL A 86 -1.41 -1.15 -7.88
N VAL A 87 -1.81 -0.32 -8.85
CA VAL A 87 -2.96 0.59 -8.71
C VAL A 87 -4.26 -0.20 -8.50
N LEU A 88 -4.50 -1.21 -9.32
CA LEU A 88 -5.73 -1.99 -9.28
C LEU A 88 -5.86 -2.81 -7.99
N SER A 89 -4.75 -3.39 -7.51
CA SER A 89 -4.72 -4.10 -6.22
C SER A 89 -5.14 -3.20 -5.07
N PHE A 90 -4.71 -1.94 -5.08
CA PHE A 90 -5.17 -0.98 -4.09
C PHE A 90 -6.65 -0.64 -4.24
N VAL A 91 -7.12 -0.34 -5.46
CA VAL A 91 -8.53 0.03 -5.69
C VAL A 91 -9.45 -1.10 -5.22
N ILE A 92 -9.13 -2.34 -5.57
CA ILE A 92 -9.85 -3.53 -5.12
C ILE A 92 -9.80 -3.61 -3.59
N GLY A 93 -8.63 -3.46 -2.96
CA GLY A 93 -8.50 -3.48 -1.50
C GLY A 93 -9.33 -2.41 -0.81
N ALA A 94 -9.38 -1.18 -1.34
CA ALA A 94 -10.17 -0.08 -0.82
C ALA A 94 -11.68 -0.34 -0.96
N CYS A 95 -12.14 -0.84 -2.11
CA CYS A 95 -13.53 -1.22 -2.32
C CYS A 95 -13.96 -2.37 -1.38
N LEU A 96 -13.13 -3.40 -1.22
CA LEU A 96 -13.37 -4.49 -0.29
C LEU A 96 -13.45 -3.99 1.15
N LEU A 97 -12.52 -3.14 1.57
CA LEU A 97 -12.52 -2.59 2.91
C LEU A 97 -13.74 -1.69 3.16
N ALA A 98 -14.17 -0.90 2.16
CA ALA A 98 -15.38 -0.10 2.25
C ALA A 98 -16.63 -0.98 2.46
N PHE A 99 -16.75 -2.08 1.72
CA PHE A 99 -17.85 -3.03 1.90
C PHE A 99 -17.83 -3.66 3.29
N VAL A 100 -16.67 -4.15 3.74
CA VAL A 100 -16.53 -4.75 5.08
C VAL A 100 -16.79 -3.73 6.19
N SER A 101 -16.51 -2.46 5.94
CA SER A 101 -16.77 -1.38 6.90
C SER A 101 -18.25 -1.20 7.25
N LEU A 102 -19.16 -1.60 6.35
CA LEU A 102 -20.60 -1.58 6.61
C LEU A 102 -21.00 -2.58 7.69
N VAL A 103 -20.28 -3.72 7.78
CA VAL A 103 -20.58 -4.79 8.73
C VAL A 103 -19.83 -4.60 10.05
N LEU A 104 -18.51 -4.39 9.99
CA LEU A 104 -17.64 -4.37 11.17
C LEU A 104 -17.47 -2.97 11.79
N LYS A 105 -17.95 -1.90 11.14
CA LYS A 105 -17.89 -0.52 11.61
C LYS A 105 -16.47 -0.15 12.07
N LYS A 106 -16.30 0.24 13.34
CA LYS A 106 -15.01 0.62 13.93
C LYS A 106 -13.98 -0.52 13.98
N TYR A 107 -14.42 -1.78 14.00
CA TYR A 107 -13.53 -2.94 14.09
C TYR A 107 -12.92 -3.34 12.75
N SER A 108 -13.37 -2.76 11.64
CA SER A 108 -12.85 -3.01 10.29
C SER A 108 -11.34 -2.72 10.17
N ILE A 109 -10.83 -1.83 11.02
CA ILE A 109 -9.39 -1.51 11.06
C ILE A 109 -8.53 -2.70 11.46
N TRP A 110 -9.07 -3.68 12.20
CA TRP A 110 -8.32 -4.90 12.54
C TRP A 110 -8.02 -5.78 11.32
N ILE A 111 -8.81 -5.70 10.26
CA ILE A 111 -8.48 -6.37 8.99
C ILE A 111 -7.20 -5.77 8.41
N VAL A 112 -7.08 -4.44 8.46
CA VAL A 112 -5.86 -3.75 8.04
C VAL A 112 -4.67 -4.14 8.93
N THR A 113 -4.88 -4.23 10.26
CA THR A 113 -3.86 -4.72 11.19
C THR A 113 -3.38 -6.12 10.84
N PHE A 114 -4.30 -7.04 10.56
CA PHE A 114 -3.99 -8.41 10.16
C PHE A 114 -3.20 -8.46 8.84
N THR A 115 -3.59 -7.66 7.86
CA THR A 115 -2.86 -7.55 6.59
C THR A 115 -1.41 -7.07 6.80
N PHE A 116 -1.19 -6.07 7.66
CA PHE A 116 0.17 -5.61 7.98
C PHE A 116 0.97 -6.66 8.76
N LEU A 117 0.35 -7.43 9.65
CA LEU A 117 1.00 -8.54 10.36
C LEU A 117 1.44 -9.64 9.40
N LEU A 118 0.57 -10.02 8.45
CA LEU A 118 0.88 -11.00 7.43
C LEU A 118 2.03 -10.52 6.53
N ALA A 119 1.99 -9.27 6.09
CA ALA A 119 3.07 -8.68 5.30
C ALA A 119 4.40 -8.64 6.05
N LEU A 120 4.39 -8.29 7.35
CA LEU A 120 5.59 -8.35 8.20
C LEU A 120 6.15 -9.78 8.30
N PHE A 121 5.29 -10.79 8.45
CA PHE A 121 5.74 -12.18 8.52
C PHE A 121 6.38 -12.64 7.21
N ILE A 122 5.81 -12.25 6.06
CA ILE A 122 6.38 -12.52 4.73
C ILE A 122 7.76 -11.87 4.62
N GLU A 123 7.90 -10.59 4.99
CA GLU A 123 9.18 -9.87 4.97
C GLU A 123 10.24 -10.55 5.85
N ILE A 124 9.88 -10.95 7.08
CA ILE A 124 10.80 -11.69 7.96
C ILE A 124 11.21 -13.03 7.33
N HIS A 125 10.27 -13.74 6.72
CA HIS A 125 10.55 -15.01 6.06
C HIS A 125 11.49 -14.82 4.85
N GLN A 126 11.26 -13.78 4.04
CA GLN A 126 12.14 -13.44 2.92
C GLN A 126 13.52 -13.02 3.38
N ALA A 127 13.63 -12.17 4.41
CA ALA A 127 14.91 -11.75 4.98
C ALA A 127 15.74 -12.95 5.47
N LYS A 128 15.10 -13.94 6.12
CA LYS A 128 15.78 -15.18 6.53
C LYS A 128 16.28 -16.02 5.34
N LYS A 129 15.56 -16.00 4.21
CA LYS A 129 15.93 -16.74 3.00
C LYS A 129 17.12 -16.10 2.27
N THR A 130 17.24 -14.77 2.30
CA THR A 130 18.35 -14.04 1.66
C THR A 130 19.68 -14.16 2.43
N ILE A 131 19.63 -14.48 3.73
CA ILE A 131 20.82 -14.62 4.59
C ILE A 131 21.38 -16.07 4.55
N ARG A 132 20.63 -17.04 4.02
CA ARG A 132 21.10 -18.41 3.76
C ARG A 132 21.60 -18.55 2.33
#